data_AF-A0A6H1Z9Q6-F1
#
_entry.id   AF-A0A6H1Z9Q6-F1
#
_cell.length_a   1.000
_cell.length_b   1.000
_cell.length_c   1.000
_cell.angle_alpha   90.00
_cell.angle_beta   90.00
_cell.angle_gamma   90.00
#
_symmetry.space_group_name_H-M   'P 1'
#
loop_
_entity.id
_entity.type
_entity.pdbx_description
1 polymer ?
#
loop_
_entity_poly.entity_id
_entity_poly.type
_entity_poly.pdbx_seq_one_letter_code
_entity_poly.pdbx_strand_id
1 'polypeptide(L)' 'MNWQVWLKGLVSAIVGGAANAIVLMIADPLTFNLQEGLPKLYTVAIVSAIVSAAMYLKQSPLPNGEVK' A
#
# COMPACT_ATOMS: atom_id res chain seq x y z
N MET A 1 -11.07 -6.60 20.92
CA MET A 1 -11.61 -6.98 19.59
C MET A 1 -11.23 -5.96 18.51
N ASN A 2 -11.33 -4.66 18.80
CA ASN A 2 -11.13 -3.59 17.81
C ASN A 2 -9.66 -3.41 17.34
N TRP A 3 -8.67 -3.58 18.22
CA TRP A 3 -7.24 -3.49 17.87
C TRP A 3 -6.77 -4.48 16.79
N GLN A 4 -7.21 -5.74 16.86
CA GLN A 4 -6.81 -6.75 15.88
C GLN A 4 -7.38 -6.45 14.49
N VAL A 5 -8.62 -5.95 14.42
CA VAL A 5 -9.28 -5.57 13.17
C VAL A 5 -8.58 -4.35 12.56
N TRP A 6 -8.27 -3.35 13.39
CA TRP A 6 -7.53 -2.17 12.97
C TRP A 6 -6.16 -2.51 12.38
N LEU A 7 -5.40 -3.36 13.06
CA LEU A 7 -4.07 -3.76 12.58
C LEU A 7 -4.15 -4.55 11.26
N LYS A 8 -5.15 -5.43 11.12
CA LYS A 8 -5.41 -6.12 9.84
C LYS A 8 -5.78 -5.14 8.73
N GLY A 9 -6.57 -4.13 9.03
CA GLY A 9 -6.90 -3.05 8.10
C GLY A 9 -5.67 -2.30 7.63
N LEU A 10 -4.80 -1.88 8.56
CA LEU A 10 -3.54 -1.21 8.24
C LEU A 10 -2.63 -2.08 7.36
N VAL A 11 -2.45 -3.36 7.72
CA VAL A 11 -1.66 -4.30 6.92
C VAL A 11 -2.26 -4.51 5.53
N SER A 12 -3.59 -4.63 5.43
CA SER A 12 -4.27 -4.74 4.13
C SER A 12 -4.08 -3.48 3.28
N ALA A 13 -4.08 -2.29 3.87
CA ALA A 13 -3.83 -1.03 3.16
C ALA A 13 -2.40 -0.95 2.63
N ILE A 14 -1.40 -1.40 3.42
CA ILE A 14 0.00 -1.50 2.99
C ILE A 14 0.13 -2.45 1.80
N VAL A 15 -0.42 -3.66 1.91
CA VAL A 15 -0.34 -4.69 0.86
C VAL A 15 -1.06 -4.22 -0.41
N GLY A 16 -2.28 -3.67 -0.27
CA GLY A 16 -3.03 -3.12 -1.40
C GLY A 16 -2.31 -1.95 -2.06
N GLY A 17 -1.71 -1.06 -1.26
CA GLY A 17 -0.89 0.04 -1.76
C GLY A 17 0.33 -0.43 -2.55
N ALA A 18 1.07 -1.42 -2.04
CA ALA A 18 2.21 -2.01 -2.75
C ALA A 18 1.79 -2.69 -4.07
N ALA A 19 0.66 -3.39 -4.07
CA ALA A 19 0.15 -4.11 -5.24
C ALA A 19 -0.18 -3.17 -6.42
N ASN A 20 -0.47 -1.89 -6.17
CA ASN A 20 -0.72 -0.91 -7.23
C ASN A 20 0.49 -0.69 -8.16
N ALA A 21 1.71 -1.06 -7.75
CA ALA A 21 2.88 -1.01 -8.63
C ALA A 21 2.75 -1.91 -9.87
N ILE A 22 1.89 -2.95 -9.83
CA ILE A 22 1.60 -3.82 -10.98
C ILE A 22 1.02 -3.03 -12.16
N VAL A 23 0.24 -1.97 -11.89
CA VAL A 23 -0.33 -1.12 -12.94
C VAL A 23 0.78 -0.50 -13.79
N LEU A 24 1.91 -0.11 -13.18
CA LEU A 24 3.04 0.46 -13.91
C LEU A 24 3.78 -0.55 -14.77
N MET A 25 3.78 -1.83 -14.39
CA MET A 25 4.35 -2.89 -15.25
C MET A 25 3.59 -3.04 -16.57
N ILE A 26 2.31 -2.65 -16.60
CA ILE A 26 1.46 -2.69 -17.80
C ILE A 26 1.51 -1.34 -18.53
N ALA A 27 1.44 -0.24 -17.80
CA ALA A 27 1.39 1.10 -18.37
C ALA A 27 2.74 1.56 -18.96
N ASP A 28 3.86 1.15 -18.37
CA ASP A 28 5.21 1.44 -18.86
C ASP A 28 6.18 0.27 -18.53
N PRO A 29 6.13 -0.82 -19.30
CA PRO A 29 6.93 -2.03 -19.05
C PRO A 29 8.44 -1.83 -19.27
N LEU A 30 8.86 -0.82 -20.04
CA LEU A 30 10.28 -0.56 -20.29
C LEU A 30 10.95 0.04 -19.06
N THR A 31 10.24 0.93 -18.36
CA THR A 31 10.73 1.54 -17.11
C THR A 31 10.48 0.65 -15.89
N PHE A 32 9.34 -0.04 -15.84
CA PHE A 32 8.87 -0.79 -14.68
C PHE A 32 8.72 -2.27 -15.03
N ASN A 33 9.76 -3.06 -14.78
CA ASN A 33 9.78 -4.50 -15.00
C ASN A 33 10.59 -5.23 -13.93
N LEU A 34 10.52 -6.57 -13.92
CA LEU A 34 11.20 -7.41 -12.93
C LEU A 34 12.70 -7.61 -13.21
N GLN A 35 13.23 -6.99 -14.25
CA GLN A 35 14.65 -7.03 -14.61
C GLN A 35 15.31 -5.70 -14.19
N GLU A 36 15.73 -4.88 -15.14
CA GLU A 36 16.41 -3.60 -14.90
C GLU A 36 15.52 -2.56 -14.21
N GLY A 37 14.19 -2.67 -14.36
CA GLY A 37 13.21 -1.77 -13.74
C GLY A 37 12.88 -2.07 -12.27
N LEU A 38 13.41 -3.15 -11.70
CA LEU A 38 13.04 -3.64 -10.37
C LEU A 38 13.28 -2.60 -9.25
N PRO A 39 14.40 -1.85 -9.22
CA PRO A 39 14.60 -0.82 -8.19
C PRO A 39 13.55 0.29 -8.22
N LYS A 40 13.12 0.69 -9.43
CA LYS A 40 12.06 1.70 -9.61
C LYS A 40 10.70 1.15 -9.18
N LEU A 41 10.38 -0.09 -9.55
CA LEU A 41 9.17 -0.79 -9.10
C LEU A 41 9.10 -0.90 -7.58
N TYR A 42 10.20 -1.29 -6.94
CA TYR A 42 10.27 -1.42 -5.49
C TYR A 42 10.06 -0.07 -4.79
N THR A 43 10.64 0.99 -5.34
CA THR A 43 10.44 2.36 -4.85
C THR A 43 8.97 2.76 -4.91
N VAL A 44 8.30 2.53 -6.05
CA VAL A 44 6.87 2.81 -6.19
C VAL A 44 6.06 1.98 -5.21
N ALA A 45 6.31 0.67 -5.11
CA ALA A 45 5.59 -0.21 -4.20
C ALA A 45 5.67 0.27 -2.75
N ILE A 46 6.86 0.67 -2.27
CA ILE A 46 7.03 1.22 -0.92
C ILE A 46 6.28 2.53 -0.76
N VAL A 47 6.46 3.48 -1.67
CA VAL A 47 5.81 4.80 -1.56
C VAL A 47 4.30 4.66 -1.57
N SER A 48 3.74 3.85 -2.48
CA SER A 48 2.31 3.58 -2.56
C SER A 48 1.78 2.85 -1.31
N ALA A 49 2.55 1.95 -0.72
CA ALA A 49 2.21 1.30 0.54
C ALA A 49 2.16 2.30 1.72
N ILE A 50 3.15 3.18 1.83
CA ILE A 50 3.21 4.24 2.86
C ILE A 50 2.03 5.20 2.70
N VAL A 51 1.76 5.66 1.48
CA VAL A 51 0.63 6.56 1.20
C VAL A 51 -0.70 5.89 1.56
N SER A 52 -0.88 4.62 1.20
CA SER A 52 -2.11 3.88 1.50
C SER A 52 -2.27 3.64 3.02
N ALA A 53 -1.18 3.35 3.72
CA ALA A 53 -1.17 3.28 5.18
C ALA A 53 -1.57 4.62 5.81
N ALA A 54 -1.00 5.73 5.33
CA ALA A 54 -1.34 7.07 5.82
C ALA A 54 -2.82 7.40 5.57
N MET A 55 -3.38 7.01 4.41
CA MET A 55 -4.81 7.15 4.12
C MET A 55 -5.68 6.31 5.06
N TYR A 56 -5.28 5.07 5.34
CA TYR A 56 -5.96 4.22 6.32
C TYR A 56 -5.95 4.88 7.71
N LEU A 57 -4.79 5.34 8.18
CA LEU A 57 -4.65 6.04 9.46
C LEU A 57 -5.47 7.34 9.51
N LYS A 58 -5.58 8.08 8.40
CA LYS A 58 -6.44 9.26 8.32
C LYS A 58 -7.93 8.93 8.52
N GLN A 59 -8.39 7.80 7.98
CA GLN A 59 -9.79 7.36 8.11
C GLN A 59 -10.05 6.66 9.46
N SER A 60 -9.09 5.89 9.95
CA SER A 60 -9.14 5.11 11.18
C SER A 60 -7.94 5.44 12.08
N PRO A 61 -7.93 6.63 12.74
CA PRO A 61 -6.76 7.12 13.48
C PRO A 61 -6.47 6.38 14.78
N LEU A 62 -7.51 5.78 15.39
CA LEU A 62 -7.37 5.03 16.62
C LEU A 62 -7.96 3.63 16.46
N PRO A 63 -7.34 2.61 17.08
CA PRO A 63 -7.77 1.21 17.02
C PRO A 63 -9.11 0.94 17.70
N ASN A 64 -9.55 1.83 18.58
CA ASN A 64 -10.78 1.73 19.36
C ASN A 64 -11.84 2.73 18.89
N GLY A 65 -11.55 3.52 17.86
CA GLY A 65 -12.56 4.33 17.20
C GLY A 65 -13.49 3.42 16.41
N GLU A 66 -14.78 3.73 16.41
CA GLU A 66 -15.73 3.04 15.55
C GLU A 66 -15.24 3.14 14.11
N VAL A 67 -15.07 1.99 13.45
CA VAL A 67 -14.98 1.93 11.99
C VAL A 67 -16.35 2.42 11.52
N LYS A 68 -16.43 3.69 11.11
CA LYS A 68 -17.65 4.26 10.54
C LYS A 68 -18.02 3.52 9.26
#